data_AF-A0A7K4M713-F1
#
_entry.id   AF-A0A7K4M713-F1
#
_cell.length_a   1.000
_cell.length_b   1.000
_cell.length_c   1.000
_cell.angle_alpha   90.00
_cell.angle_beta   90.00
_cell.angle_gamma   90.00
#
_symmetry.space_group_name_H-M   'P 1'
#
loop_
_entity.id
_entity.type
_entity.pdbx_description
1 polymer ?
#
loop_
_entity_poly.entity_id
_entity_poly.type
_entity_poly.pdbx_seq_one_letter_code
_entity_poly.pdbx_strand_id
1 'polypeptide(L)'
;QDSEDLDHYEMKEEEPADGKKSEDEGIGKENLAILEKIKKNQRQDYLNGAVSGSVQATDRLMKELRDIYRSPSFKGGYYAVELVNDSLYDWNVKLLKVDEDSALHNDLQILREKEGTDFILLNFSFK
;
A
#
# COMPACT_ATOMS: atom_id res chain seq x y z
N GLN A 1 14.51 -33.78 23.68
CA GLN A 1 15.57 -32.86 23.24
C GLN A 1 15.74 -33.16 21.77
N ASP A 2 14.95 -32.49 20.93
CA ASP A 2 14.99 -32.50 19.46
C ASP A 2 14.54 -31.08 19.07
N SER A 3 15.43 -30.09 19.25
CA SER A 3 16.18 -29.44 18.18
C SER A 3 15.25 -28.68 17.23
N GLU A 4 15.00 -27.45 17.66
CA GLU A 4 14.39 -26.34 16.93
C GLU A 4 15.16 -26.06 15.63
N ASP A 5 14.82 -26.76 14.55
CA ASP A 5 15.14 -26.33 13.18
C ASP A 5 14.00 -25.47 12.65
N LEU A 6 13.64 -24.41 13.40
CA LEU A 6 12.74 -23.37 12.92
C LEU A 6 13.57 -22.38 12.11
N ASP A 7 13.76 -22.71 10.84
CA ASP A 7 14.34 -21.93 9.75
C ASP A 7 14.59 -20.45 10.09
N HIS A 8 15.76 -20.17 10.68
CA HIS A 8 16.28 -18.81 10.77
C HIS A 8 16.80 -18.44 9.37
N TYR A 9 15.88 -18.05 8.49
CA TYR A 9 16.25 -17.40 7.23
C TYR A 9 16.89 -16.05 7.60
N GLU A 10 18.22 -16.04 7.74
CA GLU A 10 19.00 -14.81 7.70
C GLU A 10 18.64 -14.09 6.40
N MET A 11 17.91 -12.97 6.49
CA MET A 11 17.82 -12.03 5.37
C MET A 11 19.25 -11.60 5.07
N LYS A 12 19.87 -12.22 4.06
CA LYS A 12 21.13 -11.74 3.47
C LYS A 12 20.98 -10.25 3.25
N GLU A 13 21.94 -9.49 3.76
CA GLU A 13 22.02 -8.04 3.55
C GLU A 13 21.73 -7.74 2.08
N GLU A 14 20.61 -7.09 1.79
CA GLU A 14 20.34 -6.62 0.44
C GLU A 14 21.46 -5.65 0.06
N GLU A 15 22.27 -6.04 -0.93
CA GLU A 15 23.28 -5.21 -1.56
C GLU A 15 22.72 -3.85 -1.98
N PRO A 16 23.58 -2.81 -2.03
CA PRO A 16 23.13 -1.43 -2.23
C PRO A 16 22.47 -1.28 -3.61
N ALA A 17 21.15 -1.03 -3.59
CA ALA A 17 20.28 -0.26 -4.49
C ALA A 17 20.58 -0.06 -6.00
N ASP A 18 21.55 -0.71 -6.62
CA ASP A 18 21.98 -0.38 -7.99
C ASP A 18 21.12 -1.07 -9.06
N GLY A 19 20.31 -2.08 -8.67
CA GLY A 19 19.31 -2.74 -9.53
C GLY A 19 17.87 -2.22 -9.42
N LYS A 20 17.55 -1.32 -8.46
CA LYS A 20 16.16 -0.93 -8.12
C LYS A 20 15.54 0.13 -9.04
N LYS A 21 16.28 0.71 -9.99
CA LYS A 21 15.80 1.83 -10.82
C LYS A 21 14.64 1.50 -11.77
N SER A 22 14.49 0.23 -12.19
CA SER A 22 13.45 -0.15 -13.16
C SER A 22 12.07 -0.38 -12.52
N GLU A 23 12.01 -0.89 -11.29
CA GLU A 23 10.73 -1.21 -10.66
C GLU A 23 10.00 0.05 -10.16
N ASP A 24 10.75 1.06 -9.77
CA ASP A 24 10.19 2.29 -9.20
C ASP A 24 10.00 3.37 -10.28
N GLU A 25 10.29 3.05 -11.54
CA GLU A 25 10.10 3.93 -12.70
C GLU A 25 8.61 4.26 -12.88
N GLY A 26 8.31 5.55 -12.98
CA GLY A 26 6.95 6.06 -13.13
C GLY A 26 6.15 6.16 -11.82
N ILE A 27 6.76 5.96 -10.64
CA ILE A 27 6.14 6.26 -9.34
C ILE A 27 6.47 7.70 -8.92
N GLY A 28 5.49 8.43 -8.38
CA GLY A 28 5.68 9.79 -7.87
C GLY A 28 6.56 9.84 -6.61
N LYS A 29 7.24 10.96 -6.39
CA LYS A 29 8.18 11.13 -5.25
C LYS A 29 7.54 10.89 -3.88
N GLU A 30 6.29 11.34 -3.70
CA GLU A 30 5.55 11.15 -2.44
C GLU A 30 5.28 9.67 -2.18
N ASN A 31 4.84 8.94 -3.20
CA ASN A 31 4.58 7.49 -3.12
C ASN A 31 5.88 6.69 -2.91
N LEU A 32 7.00 7.14 -3.48
CA LEU A 32 8.31 6.53 -3.22
C LEU A 32 8.71 6.66 -1.76
N ALA A 33 8.51 7.83 -1.15
CA ALA A 33 8.79 8.04 0.28
C ALA A 33 7.93 7.10 1.16
N ILE A 34 6.67 6.85 0.78
CA ILE A 34 5.82 5.87 1.46
C ILE A 34 6.40 4.46 1.34
N LEU A 35 6.79 4.02 0.14
CA LEU A 35 7.40 2.71 -0.09
C LEU A 35 8.70 2.52 0.70
N GLU A 36 9.55 3.54 0.78
CA GLU A 36 10.78 3.51 1.59
C GLU A 36 10.48 3.42 3.09
N LYS A 37 9.47 4.17 3.56
CA LYS A 37 9.02 4.13 4.95
C LYS A 37 8.53 2.72 5.35
N ILE A 38 7.74 2.08 4.49
CA ILE A 38 7.25 0.71 4.72
C ILE A 38 8.42 -0.28 4.80
N LYS A 39 9.35 -0.23 3.82
CA LYS A 39 10.55 -1.11 3.82
C LYS A 39 11.36 -0.97 5.11
N LYS A 40 11.52 0.27 5.60
CA LYS A 40 12.23 0.54 6.85
C LYS A 40 11.49 -0.02 8.07
N ASN A 41 10.17 0.20 8.15
CA ASN A 41 9.35 -0.32 9.23
C ASN A 41 9.37 -1.85 9.26
N GLN A 42 9.21 -2.49 8.10
CA GLN A 42 9.27 -3.94 7.97
C GLN A 42 10.58 -4.51 8.51
N ARG A 43 11.74 -3.93 8.15
CA ARG A 43 13.04 -4.33 8.69
C ARG A 43 13.09 -4.20 10.21
N GLN A 44 12.53 -3.13 10.77
CA GLN A 44 12.50 -2.90 12.21
C GLN A 44 11.59 -3.93 12.93
N ASP A 45 10.44 -4.24 12.35
CA ASP A 45 9.49 -5.21 12.91
C ASP A 45 10.05 -6.63 12.90
N TYR A 46 10.80 -7.01 11.86
CA TYR A 46 11.57 -8.26 11.83
C TYR A 46 12.57 -8.35 12.98
N LEU A 47 13.35 -7.28 13.21
CA LEU A 47 14.32 -7.24 14.32
C LEU A 47 13.64 -7.30 15.70
N ASN A 48 12.43 -6.74 15.82
CA ASN A 48 11.67 -6.70 17.06
C ASN A 48 10.80 -7.95 17.27
N GLY A 49 10.76 -8.90 16.33
CA GLY A 49 9.88 -10.07 16.38
C GLY A 49 8.39 -9.74 16.26
N ALA A 50 8.05 -8.53 15.82
CA ALA A 50 6.68 -8.02 15.68
C ALA A 50 6.14 -8.17 14.25
N VAL A 51 6.64 -9.17 13.51
CA VAL A 51 6.35 -9.35 12.09
C VAL A 51 4.86 -9.56 11.87
N SER A 52 4.27 -8.70 11.04
CA SER A 52 2.89 -8.86 10.58
C SER A 52 2.88 -9.71 9.31
N GLY A 53 2.24 -10.88 9.37
CA GLY A 53 2.07 -11.78 8.21
C GLY A 53 3.32 -12.57 7.80
N SER A 54 3.25 -13.23 6.65
CA SER A 54 4.37 -13.98 6.06
C SER A 54 5.16 -13.13 5.05
N VAL A 55 6.44 -13.46 4.83
CA VAL A 55 7.30 -12.84 3.80
C VAL A 55 6.60 -12.79 2.44
N GLN A 56 6.01 -13.91 2.01
CA GLN A 56 5.32 -14.01 0.72
C GLN A 56 4.13 -13.04 0.61
N ALA A 57 3.34 -12.92 1.68
CA ALA A 57 2.21 -11.99 1.71
C ALA A 57 2.70 -10.54 1.65
N THR A 58 3.75 -10.21 2.41
CA THR A 58 4.33 -8.86 2.38
C THR A 58 4.85 -8.52 0.99
N ASP A 59 5.63 -9.41 0.37
CA ASP A 59 6.20 -9.18 -0.96
C ASP A 59 5.10 -8.97 -2.00
N ARG A 60 4.00 -9.75 -1.91
CA ARG A 60 2.86 -9.58 -2.78
C ARG A 60 2.20 -8.23 -2.60
N LEU A 61 1.93 -7.80 -1.37
CA LEU A 61 1.29 -6.50 -1.08
C LEU A 61 2.18 -5.32 -1.49
N MET A 62 3.49 -5.42 -1.29
CA MET A 62 4.45 -4.43 -1.78
C MET A 62 4.40 -4.31 -3.30
N LYS A 63 4.30 -5.44 -4.02
CA LYS A 63 4.16 -5.44 -5.48
C LYS A 63 2.84 -4.79 -5.92
N GLU A 64 1.72 -5.16 -5.32
CA GLU A 64 0.41 -4.58 -5.64
C GLU A 64 0.39 -3.06 -5.40
N LEU A 65 0.96 -2.59 -4.30
CA LEU A 65 1.03 -1.15 -4.00
C LEU A 65 1.88 -0.39 -5.03
N ARG A 66 3.01 -0.96 -5.48
CA ARG A 66 3.81 -0.38 -6.58
C ARG A 66 3.05 -0.37 -7.89
N ASP A 67 2.35 -1.45 -8.22
CA ASP A 67 1.53 -1.55 -9.43
C ASP A 67 0.42 -0.49 -9.44
N ILE A 68 -0.24 -0.28 -8.30
CA ILE A 68 -1.22 0.80 -8.09
C ILE A 68 -0.60 2.15 -8.36
N TYR A 69 0.53 2.49 -7.73
CA TYR A 69 1.15 3.81 -7.89
C TYR A 69 1.67 4.09 -9.31
N ARG A 70 1.96 3.05 -10.09
CA ARG A 70 2.31 3.20 -11.52
C ARG A 70 1.08 3.33 -12.41
N SER A 71 -0.07 2.82 -11.97
CA SER A 71 -1.27 2.69 -12.78
C SER A 71 -1.81 4.05 -13.27
N PRO A 72 -2.34 4.13 -14.50
CA PRO A 72 -3.01 5.32 -14.99
C PRO A 72 -4.22 5.71 -14.15
N SER A 73 -4.95 4.74 -13.57
CA SER A 73 -6.13 4.99 -12.74
C SER A 73 -5.79 5.67 -11.42
N PHE A 74 -4.68 5.29 -10.78
CA PHE A 74 -4.23 6.01 -9.59
C PHE A 74 -3.75 7.42 -9.97
N LYS A 75 -2.94 7.54 -11.03
CA LYS A 75 -2.42 8.84 -11.51
C LYS A 75 -3.51 9.79 -12.02
N GLY A 76 -4.60 9.24 -12.55
CA GLY A 76 -5.78 9.99 -12.99
C GLY A 76 -6.67 10.47 -11.84
N GLY A 77 -6.33 10.11 -10.60
CA GLY A 77 -7.06 10.52 -9.40
C GLY A 77 -8.45 9.91 -9.34
N TYR A 78 -8.65 8.70 -9.85
CA TYR A 78 -9.92 7.98 -9.71
C TYR A 78 -10.12 7.47 -8.28
N TYR A 79 -9.02 7.15 -7.61
CA TYR A 79 -9.00 6.75 -6.22
C TYR A 79 -7.68 7.17 -5.56
N ALA A 80 -7.67 7.24 -4.22
CA ALA A 80 -6.48 7.42 -3.40
C ALA A 80 -6.31 6.22 -2.46
N VAL A 81 -5.07 5.93 -2.06
CA VAL A 81 -4.72 4.82 -1.17
C VAL A 81 -3.89 5.37 -0.01
N GLU A 82 -4.32 5.09 1.22
CA GLU A 82 -3.67 5.49 2.46
C GLU A 82 -3.47 4.26 3.34
N LEU A 83 -2.27 4.05 3.87
CA LEU A 83 -1.99 2.95 4.79
C LEU A 83 -2.40 3.35 6.21
N VAL A 84 -3.23 2.53 6.85
CA VAL A 84 -3.70 2.78 8.21
C VAL A 84 -2.58 2.43 9.18
N ASN A 85 -2.16 3.41 10.00
CA ASN A 85 -1.04 3.25 10.95
C ASN A 85 0.26 2.73 10.30
N ASP A 86 0.54 3.14 9.06
CA ASP A 86 1.67 2.64 8.26
C ASP A 86 1.65 1.11 8.02
N SER A 87 0.51 0.45 8.24
CA SER A 87 0.35 -0.98 8.03
C SER A 87 0.19 -1.31 6.55
N LEU A 88 1.06 -2.16 6.03
CA LEU A 88 0.90 -2.73 4.69
C LEU A 88 -0.30 -3.69 4.59
N TYR A 89 -0.88 -4.10 5.72
CA TYR A 89 -2.01 -5.04 5.76
C TYR A 89 -3.37 -4.36 5.96
N ASP A 90 -3.42 -3.03 6.12
CA ASP A 90 -4.66 -2.28 6.33
C ASP A 90 -4.67 -0.97 5.55
N TRP A 91 -5.52 -0.89 4.53
CA TRP A 91 -5.54 0.20 3.55
C TRP A 91 -6.90 0.89 3.55
N ASN A 92 -6.87 2.22 3.59
CA ASN A 92 -8.00 3.07 3.28
C ASN A 92 -7.93 3.49 1.82
N VAL A 93 -8.90 3.06 1.02
CA VAL A 93 -9.03 3.39 -0.40
C VAL A 93 -10.21 4.34 -0.56
N LYS A 94 -9.94 5.58 -0.96
CA LYS A 94 -10.97 6.59 -1.23
C LYS A 94 -11.29 6.55 -2.71
N LEU A 95 -12.51 6.19 -3.09
CA LEU A 95 -12.99 6.35 -4.46
C LEU A 95 -13.40 7.80 -4.69
N LEU A 96 -12.66 8.51 -5.54
CA LEU A 96 -12.80 9.93 -5.81
C LEU A 96 -13.67 10.22 -7.04
N LYS A 97 -13.71 9.26 -7.98
CA LYS A 97 -14.49 9.37 -9.21
C LYS A 97 -15.28 8.08 -9.44
N VAL A 98 -16.54 8.26 -9.77
CA VAL A 98 -17.45 7.22 -10.27
C VAL A 98 -17.99 7.66 -11.64
N ASP A 99 -18.68 6.77 -12.33
CA ASP A 99 -19.29 7.07 -13.63
C ASP A 99 -20.21 8.30 -13.51
N GLU A 100 -19.91 9.36 -14.29
CA GLU A 100 -20.59 10.66 -14.23
C GLU A 100 -22.07 10.56 -14.62
N ASP A 101 -22.44 9.56 -15.43
CA ASP A 101 -23.82 9.31 -15.84
C ASP A 101 -24.61 8.49 -14.81
N SER A 102 -23.96 8.04 -13.73
CA SER A 102 -24.61 7.23 -12.69
C SER A 102 -25.37 8.08 -11.67
N ALA A 103 -26.44 7.49 -11.11
CA ALA A 103 -27.15 8.10 -9.97
C ALA A 103 -26.21 8.33 -8.77
N LEU A 104 -25.24 7.43 -8.56
CA LEU A 104 -24.26 7.52 -7.48
C LEU A 104 -23.37 8.77 -7.60
N HIS A 105 -23.01 9.18 -8.82
CA HIS A 105 -22.26 10.43 -9.03
C HIS A 105 -23.02 11.62 -8.45
N ASN A 106 -24.31 11.74 -8.79
CA ASN A 106 -25.15 12.83 -8.31
C ASN A 106 -25.29 12.82 -6.79
N ASP A 107 -25.45 11.63 -6.19
CA ASP A 107 -25.52 11.49 -4.73
C ASP A 107 -24.23 11.97 -4.05
N LEU A 108 -23.05 11.68 -4.63
CA LEU A 108 -21.76 12.16 -4.11
C LEU A 108 -21.60 13.68 -4.26
N GLN A 109 -22.11 14.29 -5.34
CA GLN A 109 -22.12 15.75 -5.47
C GLN A 109 -22.98 16.41 -4.37
N ILE A 110 -24.14 15.83 -4.07
CA ILE A 110 -25.03 16.32 -3.00
C ILE A 110 -24.35 16.14 -1.63
N LEU A 111 -23.65 15.02 -1.40
CA LEU A 111 -22.89 14.80 -0.17
C LEU A 111 -21.79 15.86 -0.01
N ARG A 112 -21.12 16.24 -1.11
CA ARG A 112 -20.13 17.33 -1.11
C ARG A 112 -20.70 18.63 -0.60
N GLU A 113 -21.88 19.00 -1.10
CA GLU A 113 -22.54 20.26 -0.75
C GLU A 113 -22.99 20.28 0.71
N LYS A 114 -23.39 19.14 1.26
CA LYS A 114 -23.90 19.03 2.63
C LYS A 114 -22.82 18.85 3.69
N GLU A 115 -21.84 17.99 3.41
CA GLU A 115 -20.88 17.49 4.41
C GLU A 115 -19.42 17.78 4.03
N GLY A 116 -19.18 18.39 2.86
CA GLY A 116 -17.84 18.72 2.39
C GLY A 116 -17.04 17.50 1.90
N THR A 117 -17.69 16.35 1.71
CA THR A 117 -17.05 15.09 1.31
C THR A 117 -17.73 14.51 0.07
N ASP A 118 -16.95 14.07 -0.92
CA ASP A 118 -17.45 13.55 -2.19
C ASP A 118 -16.83 12.20 -2.60
N PHE A 119 -16.31 11.45 -1.62
CA PHE A 119 -15.68 10.16 -1.86
C PHE A 119 -16.34 9.03 -1.09
N ILE A 120 -16.17 7.80 -1.60
CA ILE A 120 -16.54 6.57 -0.89
C ILE A 120 -15.28 6.00 -0.26
N LEU A 121 -15.28 5.85 1.06
CA LEU A 121 -14.18 5.22 1.79
C LEU A 121 -14.40 3.70 1.85
N LEU A 122 -13.46 2.96 1.27
CA LEU A 122 -13.37 1.52 1.40
C LEU A 122 -12.18 1.18 2.29
N ASN A 123 -12.38 0.26 3.23
CA ASN A 123 -11.29 -0.29 4.03
C ASN A 123 -10.95 -1.71 3.54
N PHE A 124 -9.68 -1.94 3.25
CA PHE A 124 -9.14 -3.22 2.82
C PHE A 124 -8.19 -3.75 3.87
N SER A 125 -8.59 -4.84 4.54
CA SER A 125 -7.76 -5.56 5.49
C SER A 125 -7.32 -6.89 4.88
N PHE A 126 -6.02 -7.13 4.86
CA PHE A 126 -5.40 -8.36 4.37
C PHE A 126 -5.01 -9.22 5.58
N LYS A 127 -5.54 -10.44 5.67
CA LYS A 127 -5.35 -11.38 6.79
C LYS A 127 -4.71 -12.67 6.34
#